data_AF-A0A2H0G7Z2-F1
#
_entry.id   AF-A0A2H0G7Z2-F1
#
_cell.length_a   1.000
_cell.length_b   1.000
_cell.length_c   1.000
_cell.angle_alpha   90.00
_cell.angle_beta   90.00
_cell.angle_gamma   90.00
#
_symmetry.space_group_name_H-M   'P 1'
#
loop_
_entity.id
_entity.type
_entity.pdbx_description
1 polymer ?
#
loop_
_entity_poly.entity_id
_entity_poly.type
_entity_poly.pdbx_seq_one_letter_code
_entity_poly.pdbx_strand_id
1 'polypeptide(L)'
;MLKKIALVLFAIFVIIQFFRIDKTNPEVIIENDFINVVNPPEEIATIIKTSCYDCHSNTSKYPWYSNVAPISWWLKDHINEAREELNFSEWETYNIAKKINILEEAIEEIEEGEMPLYPYKISHSSAKLNVNQIKLLMDFLKNLKINYEEEAQAYLDELNKEEKKGNLRLNNGSKWIANPETITGINNMIAILGNPVEEERVILYVARGQQLMEEFKLLVANCTMTGEAHDQLHNYISPLKEKIELLSNCEDTTACDLTSLDILRFLNDFNNYFEGEKNS
;
A
#
# COMPACT_ATOMS: atom_id res chain seq x y z
N MET A 1 -25.97 -31.00 39.12
CA MET A 1 -26.10 -30.04 38.00
C MET A 1 -24.81 -29.92 37.21
N LEU A 2 -23.65 -29.73 37.86
CA LEU A 2 -22.33 -29.67 37.20
C LEU A 2 -22.03 -30.81 36.20
N LYS A 3 -22.35 -32.07 36.58
CA LYS A 3 -22.17 -33.24 35.70
C LYS A 3 -22.99 -33.17 34.40
N LYS A 4 -24.19 -32.59 34.43
CA LYS A 4 -25.05 -32.44 33.25
C LYS A 4 -24.53 -31.33 32.34
N ILE A 5 -24.05 -30.22 32.92
CA ILE A 5 -23.42 -29.11 32.18
C ILE A 5 -22.15 -29.59 31.48
N ALA A 6 -21.28 -30.31 32.19
CA ALA A 6 -20.06 -30.87 31.61
C ALA A 6 -20.35 -31.85 30.44
N LEU A 7 -21.39 -32.69 30.57
CA LEU A 7 -21.81 -33.59 29.50
C LEU A 7 -22.29 -32.83 28.26
N VAL A 8 -23.08 -31.76 28.45
CA VAL A 8 -23.55 -30.92 27.35
C VAL A 8 -22.39 -30.20 26.67
N LEU A 9 -21.47 -29.59 27.43
CA LEU A 9 -20.29 -28.94 26.87
C LEU A 9 -19.39 -29.92 26.11
N PHE A 10 -19.21 -31.14 26.63
CA PHE A 10 -18.46 -32.18 25.94
C PHE A 10 -19.15 -32.60 24.64
N ALA A 11 -20.47 -32.79 24.65
CA ALA A 11 -21.23 -33.11 23.45
C ALA A 11 -21.11 -32.00 22.38
N ILE A 12 -21.23 -30.73 22.79
CA ILE A 12 -21.00 -29.57 21.91
C ILE A 12 -19.57 -29.60 21.38
N PHE A 13 -18.57 -29.78 22.25
CA PHE A 13 -17.16 -29.85 21.86
C PHE A 13 -16.90 -30.93 20.80
N VAL A 14 -17.49 -32.12 20.95
CA VAL A 14 -17.39 -33.21 19.96
C VAL A 14 -18.09 -32.84 18.65
N ILE A 15 -19.28 -32.23 18.71
CA ILE A 15 -20.03 -31.81 17.52
C ILE A 15 -19.24 -30.76 16.73
N ILE A 16 -18.63 -29.77 17.39
CA ILE A 16 -17.90 -28.72 16.67
C ILE A 16 -16.65 -29.25 15.96
N GLN A 17 -16.07 -30.39 16.37
CA GLN A 17 -14.90 -30.97 15.69
C GLN A 17 -15.19 -31.46 14.26
N PHE A 18 -16.47 -31.64 13.89
CA PHE A 18 -16.86 -32.03 12.53
C PHE A 18 -16.77 -30.88 11.51
N PHE A 19 -16.73 -29.63 11.98
CA PHE A 19 -16.58 -28.46 11.12
C PHE A 19 -15.09 -28.10 11.04
N ARG A 20 -14.38 -28.67 10.05
CA ARG A 20 -12.94 -28.45 9.85
C ARG A 20 -12.68 -27.32 8.87
N ILE A 21 -11.52 -26.67 9.01
CA ILE A 21 -11.05 -25.65 8.07
C ILE A 21 -10.52 -26.28 6.77
N ASP A 22 -10.57 -25.49 5.70
CA ASP A 22 -9.81 -25.78 4.49
C ASP A 22 -8.35 -25.36 4.66
N LYS A 23 -7.45 -26.32 4.42
CA LYS A 23 -5.99 -26.19 4.54
C LYS A 23 -5.29 -26.29 3.17
N THR A 24 -6.06 -26.23 2.09
CA THR A 24 -5.53 -26.15 0.74
C THR A 24 -4.82 -24.81 0.59
N ASN A 25 -3.55 -24.88 0.20
CA ASN A 25 -2.77 -23.69 -0.08
C ASN A 25 -3.10 -23.16 -1.49
N PRO A 26 -3.14 -21.84 -1.69
CA PRO A 26 -3.25 -21.27 -3.03
C PRO A 26 -2.07 -21.66 -3.91
N GLU A 27 -2.19 -21.41 -5.22
CA GLU A 27 -1.09 -21.59 -6.16
C GLU A 27 0.08 -20.65 -5.83
N VAL A 28 1.30 -21.08 -6.14
CA VAL A 28 2.53 -20.30 -5.92
C VAL A 28 3.15 -20.04 -7.28
N ILE A 29 3.30 -18.76 -7.63
CA ILE A 29 4.07 -18.31 -8.79
C ILE A 29 5.45 -17.91 -8.26
N ILE A 30 6.49 -18.64 -8.62
CA ILE A 30 7.84 -18.49 -8.03
C ILE A 30 8.42 -17.11 -8.36
N GLU A 31 8.10 -16.58 -9.53
CA GLU A 31 8.52 -15.26 -9.99
C GLU A 31 8.00 -14.14 -9.09
N ASN A 32 6.88 -14.35 -8.38
CA ASN A 32 6.31 -13.37 -7.45
C ASN A 32 6.84 -13.52 -6.02
N ASP A 33 7.48 -14.63 -5.69
CA ASP A 33 7.87 -14.94 -4.31
C ASP A 33 9.00 -14.02 -3.81
N PHE A 34 8.83 -13.48 -2.60
CA PHE A 34 9.76 -12.56 -1.95
C PHE A 34 11.20 -13.05 -1.96
N ILE A 35 11.43 -14.33 -1.64
CA ILE A 35 12.80 -14.86 -1.54
C ILE A 35 13.43 -14.97 -2.93
N ASN A 36 12.63 -15.24 -3.96
CA ASN A 36 13.09 -15.25 -5.33
C ASN A 36 13.39 -13.85 -5.85
N VAL A 37 12.49 -12.89 -5.61
CA VAL A 37 12.56 -11.51 -6.10
C VAL A 37 13.66 -10.72 -5.40
N VAL A 38 13.63 -10.72 -4.07
CA VAL A 38 14.53 -9.90 -3.25
C VAL A 38 15.89 -10.55 -3.08
N ASN A 39 15.96 -11.89 -3.19
CA ASN A 39 17.18 -12.68 -3.02
C ASN A 39 17.99 -12.27 -1.78
N PRO A 40 17.39 -12.32 -0.57
CA PRO A 40 18.06 -11.89 0.65
C PRO A 40 19.21 -12.84 1.05
N PRO A 41 20.12 -12.40 1.94
CA PRO A 41 21.12 -13.28 2.52
C PRO A 41 20.51 -14.55 3.13
N GLU A 42 21.21 -15.68 3.05
CA GLU A 42 20.68 -17.01 3.45
C GLU A 42 20.13 -17.02 4.90
N GLU A 43 20.79 -16.31 5.81
CA GLU A 43 20.35 -16.19 7.20
C GLU A 43 18.98 -15.47 7.31
N ILE A 44 18.80 -14.38 6.57
CA ILE A 44 17.53 -13.64 6.51
C ILE A 44 16.45 -14.49 5.83
N ALA A 45 16.79 -15.14 4.71
CA ALA A 45 15.89 -16.05 4.02
C ALA A 45 15.37 -17.16 4.94
N THR A 46 16.27 -17.72 5.76
CA THR A 46 15.93 -18.75 6.74
C THR A 46 14.98 -18.21 7.79
N ILE A 47 15.29 -17.05 8.38
CA ILE A 47 14.46 -16.39 9.39
C ILE A 47 13.02 -16.18 8.87
N ILE A 48 12.88 -15.58 7.68
CA ILE A 48 11.57 -15.27 7.10
C ILE A 48 10.79 -16.57 6.81
N LYS A 49 11.45 -17.58 6.24
CA LYS A 49 10.81 -18.88 5.95
C LYS A 49 10.36 -19.63 7.20
N THR A 50 11.11 -19.55 8.30
CA THR A 50 10.79 -20.30 9.52
C THR A 50 9.81 -19.57 10.45
N SER A 51 9.78 -18.24 10.38
CA SER A 51 9.07 -17.42 11.35
C SER A 51 7.85 -16.72 10.78
N CYS A 52 7.80 -16.48 9.46
CA CYS A 52 6.79 -15.63 8.83
C CYS A 52 5.95 -16.38 7.77
N TYR A 53 6.58 -17.24 6.97
CA TYR A 53 5.93 -17.88 5.80
C TYR A 53 4.71 -18.73 6.13
N ASP A 54 4.66 -19.35 7.30
CA ASP A 54 3.54 -20.24 7.65
C ASP A 54 2.20 -19.48 7.74
N CYS A 55 2.22 -18.16 7.98
CA CYS A 55 1.03 -17.31 7.93
C CYS A 55 1.02 -16.43 6.68
N HIS A 56 2.12 -15.76 6.39
CA HIS A 56 2.22 -14.73 5.35
C HIS A 56 2.63 -15.28 3.97
N SER A 57 2.34 -16.53 3.62
CA SER A 57 2.65 -17.05 2.28
C SER A 57 1.60 -18.06 1.80
N ASN A 58 1.61 -18.36 0.49
CA ASN A 58 0.83 -19.44 -0.09
C ASN A 58 1.45 -20.83 0.20
N THR A 59 2.45 -20.94 1.09
CA THR A 59 3.12 -22.21 1.42
C THR A 59 2.91 -22.68 2.86
N SER A 60 1.85 -22.20 3.51
CA SER A 60 1.55 -22.47 4.93
C SER A 60 1.65 -23.94 5.32
N LYS A 61 2.43 -24.22 6.38
CA LYS A 61 2.46 -25.54 7.02
C LYS A 61 1.57 -25.54 8.25
N TYR A 62 0.37 -26.10 8.09
CA TYR A 62 -0.60 -26.13 9.17
C TYR A 62 -0.15 -27.05 10.33
N PRO A 63 -0.09 -26.54 11.58
CA PRO A 63 0.28 -27.32 12.75
C PRO A 63 -0.81 -28.30 13.16
N TRP A 64 -0.52 -29.25 14.07
CA TRP A 64 -1.47 -30.29 14.49
C TRP A 64 -2.78 -29.72 15.06
N TYR A 65 -2.72 -28.59 15.77
CA TYR A 65 -3.89 -27.95 16.40
C TYR A 65 -4.83 -27.30 15.38
N SER A 66 -4.42 -27.17 14.11
CA SER A 66 -5.31 -26.79 13.00
C SER A 66 -6.45 -27.79 12.74
N ASN A 67 -6.43 -28.94 13.42
CA ASN A 67 -7.50 -29.95 13.35
C ASN A 67 -8.47 -29.90 14.55
N VAL A 68 -8.29 -28.96 15.49
CA VAL A 68 -9.07 -28.89 16.73
C VAL A 68 -9.91 -27.61 16.74
N ALA A 69 -11.22 -27.74 16.66
CA ALA A 69 -12.14 -26.62 16.79
C ALA A 69 -12.30 -26.18 18.26
N PRO A 70 -12.48 -24.87 18.54
CA PRO A 70 -12.57 -23.76 17.58
C PRO A 70 -11.20 -23.16 17.19
N ILE A 71 -10.10 -23.64 17.76
CA ILE A 71 -8.74 -23.10 17.56
C ILE A 71 -8.37 -23.12 16.07
N SER A 72 -8.77 -24.15 15.34
CA SER A 72 -8.58 -24.24 13.90
C SER A 72 -9.24 -23.08 13.14
N TRP A 73 -10.44 -22.65 13.53
CA TRP A 73 -11.14 -21.55 12.86
C TRP A 73 -10.42 -20.22 13.12
N TRP A 74 -10.07 -19.96 14.37
CA TRP A 74 -9.26 -18.80 14.75
C TRP A 74 -7.94 -18.74 13.98
N LEU A 75 -7.21 -19.87 13.90
CA LEU A 75 -5.97 -19.95 13.12
C LEU A 75 -6.19 -19.63 11.64
N LYS A 76 -7.23 -20.20 11.02
CA LYS A 76 -7.51 -19.98 9.60
C LYS A 76 -7.85 -18.53 9.32
N ASP A 77 -8.67 -17.93 10.17
CA ASP A 77 -9.05 -16.53 10.10
C ASP A 77 -7.80 -15.62 10.14
N HIS A 78 -6.91 -15.85 11.12
CA HIS A 78 -5.67 -15.08 11.25
C HIS A 78 -4.71 -15.28 10.08
N ILE A 79 -4.63 -16.49 9.49
CA ILE A 79 -3.82 -16.70 8.29
C ILE A 79 -4.41 -15.97 7.09
N ASN A 80 -5.74 -15.90 6.97
CA ASN A 80 -6.37 -15.17 5.87
C ASN A 80 -6.08 -13.67 6.01
N GLU A 81 -6.33 -13.09 7.19
CA GLU A 81 -6.05 -11.68 7.49
C GLU A 81 -4.56 -11.34 7.31
N ALA A 82 -3.66 -12.20 7.82
CA ALA A 82 -2.22 -12.02 7.65
C ALA A 82 -1.78 -11.94 6.19
N ARG A 83 -2.41 -12.72 5.29
CA ARG A 83 -2.11 -12.72 3.84
C ARG A 83 -2.72 -11.53 3.11
N GLU A 84 -3.79 -10.93 3.63
CA GLU A 84 -4.37 -9.71 3.09
C GLU A 84 -3.43 -8.51 3.32
N GLU A 85 -2.79 -8.45 4.49
CA GLU A 85 -1.81 -7.40 4.80
C GLU A 85 -0.43 -7.65 4.17
N LEU A 86 0.04 -8.91 4.23
CA LEU A 86 1.34 -9.32 3.68
C LEU A 86 1.33 -10.79 3.22
N ASN A 87 1.50 -10.99 1.92
CA ASN A 87 1.73 -12.31 1.32
C ASN A 87 3.07 -12.34 0.56
N PHE A 88 4.07 -13.00 1.15
CA PHE A 88 5.38 -13.21 0.56
C PHE A 88 5.34 -13.95 -0.78
N SER A 89 4.32 -14.76 -1.06
CA SER A 89 4.19 -15.44 -2.36
C SER A 89 3.71 -14.53 -3.48
N GLU A 90 3.26 -13.32 -3.16
CA GLU A 90 2.72 -12.33 -4.10
C GLU A 90 3.57 -11.04 -4.14
N TRP A 91 4.78 -11.06 -3.57
CA TRP A 91 5.59 -9.86 -3.36
C TRP A 91 5.79 -9.02 -4.62
N GLU A 92 6.06 -9.64 -5.77
CA GLU A 92 6.30 -8.88 -7.00
C GLU A 92 5.03 -8.29 -7.60
N THR A 93 3.86 -8.77 -7.20
CA THR A 93 2.59 -8.19 -7.65
C THR A 93 2.30 -6.85 -6.98
N TYR A 94 2.92 -6.61 -5.81
CA TYR A 94 2.76 -5.36 -5.08
C TYR A 94 3.47 -4.22 -5.79
N ASN A 95 2.78 -3.10 -5.91
CA ASN A 95 3.40 -1.85 -6.32
C ASN A 95 4.44 -1.36 -5.29
N ILE A 96 5.29 -0.43 -5.70
CA ILE A 96 6.37 0.09 -4.85
C ILE A 96 5.83 0.76 -3.57
N ALA A 97 4.71 1.47 -3.63
CA ALA A 97 4.14 2.14 -2.46
C ALA A 97 3.66 1.14 -1.39
N LYS A 98 2.98 0.08 -1.79
CA LYS A 98 2.55 -1.01 -0.92
C LYS A 98 3.75 -1.79 -0.39
N LYS A 99 4.76 -2.07 -1.21
CA LYS A 99 6.05 -2.65 -0.75
C LYS A 99 6.65 -1.81 0.38
N ILE A 100 6.71 -0.48 0.24
CA ILE A 100 7.22 0.44 1.27
C ILE A 100 6.38 0.40 2.55
N ASN A 101 5.05 0.49 2.43
CA ASN A 101 4.13 0.46 3.57
C ASN A 101 4.16 -0.88 4.31
N ILE A 102 4.16 -2.02 3.60
CA ILE A 102 4.31 -3.35 4.21
C ILE A 102 5.63 -3.44 4.99
N LEU A 103 6.73 -2.94 4.41
CA LEU A 103 8.03 -2.98 5.09
C LEU A 103 8.02 -2.14 6.37
N GLU A 104 7.38 -0.97 6.34
CA GLU A 104 7.22 -0.11 7.51
C GLU A 104 6.40 -0.79 8.63
N GLU A 105 5.23 -1.33 8.30
CA GLU A 105 4.38 -2.08 9.25
C GLU A 105 5.11 -3.31 9.79
N ALA A 106 5.79 -4.08 8.93
CA ALA A 106 6.57 -5.24 9.37
C ALA A 106 7.70 -4.84 10.32
N ILE A 107 8.39 -3.71 10.08
CA ILE A 107 9.43 -3.21 10.98
C ILE A 107 8.84 -2.84 12.34
N GLU A 108 7.71 -2.12 12.36
CA GLU A 108 7.02 -1.69 13.58
C GLU A 108 6.55 -2.89 14.40
N GLU A 109 5.82 -3.82 13.79
CA GLU A 109 5.29 -5.04 14.44
C GLU A 109 6.40 -5.94 15.03
N ILE A 110 7.56 -6.00 14.36
CA ILE A 110 8.74 -6.73 14.87
C ILE A 110 9.40 -5.96 16.02
N GLU A 111 9.50 -4.63 15.92
CA GLU A 111 10.10 -3.76 16.93
C GLU A 111 9.30 -3.78 18.24
N GLU A 112 7.97 -3.73 18.13
CA GLU A 112 7.03 -3.81 19.26
C GLU A 112 6.90 -5.23 19.83
N GLY A 113 7.35 -6.24 19.08
CA GLY A 113 7.38 -7.64 19.50
C GLY A 113 6.03 -8.36 19.38
N GLU A 114 5.08 -7.72 18.69
CA GLU A 114 3.78 -8.28 18.30
C GLU A 114 3.98 -9.44 17.32
N MET A 115 4.97 -9.32 16.41
CA MET A 115 5.36 -10.37 15.49
C MET A 115 6.68 -11.08 15.87
N PRO A 116 6.74 -12.42 15.79
CA PRO A 116 5.63 -13.35 15.60
C PRO A 116 4.73 -13.45 16.85
N LEU A 117 3.43 -13.70 16.64
CA LEU A 117 2.42 -13.80 17.69
C LEU A 117 2.85 -14.70 18.86
N TYR A 118 2.60 -14.27 20.10
CA TYR A 118 2.97 -15.03 21.30
C TYR A 118 2.44 -16.49 21.33
N PRO A 119 1.16 -16.77 21.01
CA PRO A 119 0.65 -18.15 20.93
C PRO A 119 1.39 -19.01 19.88
N TYR A 120 1.81 -18.39 18.78
CA TYR A 120 2.57 -19.06 17.72
C TYR A 120 3.97 -19.44 18.23
N LYS A 121 4.66 -18.52 18.92
CA LYS A 121 5.95 -18.77 19.57
C LYS A 121 5.91 -19.94 20.56
N ILE A 122 4.81 -20.18 21.26
CA ILE A 122 4.69 -21.31 22.21
C ILE A 122 4.73 -22.66 21.49
N SER A 123 4.03 -22.77 20.36
CA SER A 123 3.85 -24.03 19.63
C SER A 123 4.88 -24.24 18.52
N HIS A 124 5.59 -23.18 18.12
CA HIS A 124 6.61 -23.18 17.07
C HIS A 124 7.91 -22.58 17.60
N SER A 125 8.73 -23.41 18.27
CA SER A 125 10.00 -22.93 18.82
C SER A 125 10.98 -22.43 17.74
N SER A 126 10.87 -22.95 16.51
CA SER A 126 11.67 -22.50 15.35
C SER A 126 11.31 -21.11 14.85
N ALA A 127 10.10 -20.62 15.17
CA ALA A 127 9.66 -19.28 14.81
C ALA A 127 10.09 -18.21 15.83
N LYS A 128 10.68 -18.60 16.96
CA LYS A 128 11.15 -17.64 17.97
C LYS A 128 12.38 -16.92 17.46
N LEU A 129 12.23 -15.62 17.21
CA LEU A 129 13.35 -14.74 16.92
C LEU A 129 14.10 -14.41 18.21
N ASN A 130 15.42 -14.55 18.20
CA ASN A 130 16.28 -13.99 19.24
C ASN A 130 16.65 -12.54 18.92
N VAL A 131 17.24 -11.83 19.91
CA VAL A 131 17.59 -10.40 19.78
C VAL A 131 18.49 -10.12 18.56
N ASN A 132 19.42 -11.02 18.24
CA ASN A 132 20.29 -10.84 17.07
C ASN A 132 19.51 -11.05 15.76
N GLN A 133 18.62 -12.04 15.69
CA GLN A 133 17.77 -12.28 14.52
C GLN A 133 16.79 -11.14 14.28
N ILE A 134 16.17 -10.59 15.34
CA ILE A 134 15.31 -9.41 15.26
C ILE A 134 16.09 -8.25 14.65
N LYS A 135 17.27 -7.95 15.20
CA LYS A 135 18.11 -6.86 14.70
C LYS A 135 18.50 -7.08 13.23
N LEU A 136 18.98 -8.26 12.88
CA LEU A 136 19.39 -8.59 11.51
C LEU A 136 18.22 -8.44 10.53
N LEU A 137 17.05 -8.93 10.90
CA LEU A 137 15.84 -8.83 10.07
C LEU A 137 15.40 -7.37 9.93
N MET A 138 15.30 -6.61 11.02
CA MET A 138 14.92 -5.20 10.97
C MET A 138 15.89 -4.36 10.15
N ASP A 139 17.20 -4.54 10.35
CA ASP A 139 18.22 -3.81 9.58
C ASP A 139 18.10 -4.14 8.08
N PHE A 140 17.83 -5.40 7.74
CA PHE A 140 17.58 -5.81 6.36
C PHE A 140 16.32 -5.15 5.77
N LEU A 141 15.18 -5.22 6.48
CA LEU A 141 13.92 -4.63 6.03
C LEU A 141 14.01 -3.11 5.89
N LYS A 142 14.70 -2.42 6.80
CA LYS A 142 14.96 -0.97 6.73
C LYS A 142 15.73 -0.60 5.46
N ASN A 143 16.80 -1.33 5.15
CA ASN A 143 17.57 -1.08 3.93
C ASN A 143 16.76 -1.40 2.66
N LEU A 144 15.97 -2.47 2.67
CA LEU A 144 15.10 -2.82 1.55
C LEU A 144 14.05 -1.72 1.31
N LYS A 145 13.47 -1.16 2.38
CA LYS A 145 12.53 -0.04 2.31
C LYS A 145 13.18 1.18 1.65
N ILE A 146 14.38 1.55 2.10
CA ILE A 146 15.14 2.69 1.54
C ILE A 146 15.39 2.48 0.04
N ASN A 147 15.75 1.27 -0.39
CA ASN A 147 15.96 0.99 -1.81
C ASN A 147 14.69 1.23 -2.65
N TYR A 148 13.52 0.82 -2.15
CA TYR A 148 12.25 1.08 -2.81
C TYR A 148 11.85 2.56 -2.78
N GLU A 149 12.15 3.28 -1.69
CA GLU A 149 11.97 4.74 -1.62
C GLU A 149 12.86 5.47 -2.64
N GLU A 150 14.11 5.04 -2.80
CA GLU A 150 15.05 5.57 -3.80
C GLU A 150 14.61 5.25 -5.23
N GLU A 151 14.10 4.03 -5.48
CA GLU A 151 13.53 3.63 -6.78
C GLU A 151 12.31 4.48 -7.14
N ALA A 152 11.39 4.67 -6.20
CA ALA A 152 10.24 5.55 -6.38
C ALA A 152 10.70 6.99 -6.69
N GLN A 153 11.68 7.51 -5.94
CA GLN A 153 12.20 8.85 -6.18
C GLN A 153 12.89 8.99 -7.54
N ALA A 154 13.66 7.99 -7.97
CA ALA A 154 14.32 8.00 -9.27
C ALA A 154 13.31 8.05 -10.42
N TYR A 155 12.22 7.28 -10.32
CA TYR A 155 11.12 7.34 -11.28
C TYR A 155 10.46 8.73 -11.31
N LEU A 156 10.18 9.31 -10.14
CA LEU A 156 9.63 10.66 -10.04
C LEU A 156 10.59 11.71 -10.63
N ASP A 157 11.89 11.58 -10.41
CA ASP A 157 12.90 12.48 -10.96
C ASP A 157 12.98 12.40 -12.50
N GLU A 158 12.77 11.21 -13.08
CA GLU A 158 12.65 11.05 -14.54
C GLU A 158 11.38 11.70 -15.08
N LEU A 159 10.23 11.50 -14.44
CA LEU A 159 8.98 12.21 -14.79
C LEU A 159 9.13 13.74 -14.69
N ASN A 160 9.95 14.22 -13.74
CA ASN A 160 10.20 15.65 -13.55
C ASN A 160 11.20 16.25 -14.54
N LYS A 161 12.11 15.45 -15.13
CA LYS A 161 13.05 15.97 -16.15
C LYS A 161 12.34 16.41 -17.42
N GLU A 162 11.20 15.80 -17.73
CA GLU A 162 10.35 16.18 -18.86
C GLU A 162 9.32 17.27 -18.49
N GLU A 163 9.17 17.57 -17.20
CA GLU A 163 8.28 18.59 -16.70
C GLU A 163 8.80 19.99 -17.05
N LYS A 164 8.37 20.50 -18.20
CA LYS A 164 8.46 21.93 -18.51
C LYS A 164 7.52 22.68 -17.56
N LYS A 165 7.99 22.96 -16.33
CA LYS A 165 7.43 24.09 -15.57
C LYS A 165 7.59 25.29 -16.49
N GLY A 166 6.47 25.80 -17.02
CA GLY A 166 6.47 26.93 -17.93
C GLY A 166 7.04 28.19 -17.26
N ASN A 167 6.63 29.37 -17.69
CA ASN A 167 7.04 30.62 -17.03
C ASN A 167 6.28 30.84 -15.70
N LEU A 168 6.16 29.79 -14.88
CA LEU A 168 5.48 29.79 -13.58
C LEU A 168 6.30 30.58 -12.57
N ARG A 169 5.70 31.62 -12.00
CA ARG A 169 6.33 32.56 -11.08
C ARG A 169 5.33 33.06 -10.06
N LEU A 170 5.83 33.53 -8.91
CA LEU A 170 5.01 34.23 -7.92
C LEU A 170 4.61 35.62 -8.41
N ASN A 171 3.49 36.14 -7.89
CA ASN A 171 3.05 37.52 -8.07
C ASN A 171 3.91 38.45 -7.21
N ASN A 172 5.08 38.86 -7.71
CA ASN A 172 6.02 39.72 -6.98
C ASN A 172 6.39 39.17 -5.59
N GLY A 173 6.60 37.86 -5.48
CA GLY A 173 6.89 37.16 -4.23
C GLY A 173 5.65 36.75 -3.41
N SER A 174 4.44 37.14 -3.85
CA SER A 174 3.16 36.70 -3.27
C SER A 174 2.51 35.60 -4.10
N LYS A 175 1.61 34.83 -3.51
CA LYS A 175 0.79 33.83 -4.23
C LYS A 175 -0.24 34.51 -5.12
N TRP A 176 -0.60 33.85 -6.22
CA TRP A 176 -1.73 34.24 -7.06
C TRP A 176 -3.06 33.92 -6.37
N ILE A 177 -4.08 34.73 -6.63
CA ILE A 177 -5.43 34.45 -6.14
C ILE A 177 -6.13 33.56 -7.15
N ALA A 178 -6.55 32.37 -6.70
CA ALA A 178 -7.38 31.46 -7.47
C ALA A 178 -8.86 31.60 -7.07
N ASN A 179 -9.75 31.51 -8.06
CA ASN A 179 -11.18 31.52 -7.82
C ASN A 179 -11.64 30.24 -7.08
N PRO A 180 -12.78 30.26 -6.38
CA PRO A 180 -13.29 29.11 -5.63
C PRO A 180 -13.38 27.83 -6.45
N GLU A 181 -13.80 27.92 -7.72
CA GLU A 181 -13.93 26.76 -8.61
C GLU A 181 -12.59 26.06 -8.85
N THR A 182 -11.49 26.82 -8.97
CA THR A 182 -10.14 26.24 -9.11
C THR A 182 -9.71 25.54 -7.82
N ILE A 183 -9.93 26.17 -6.66
CA ILE A 183 -9.61 25.58 -5.36
C ILE A 183 -10.38 24.27 -5.16
N THR A 184 -11.69 24.28 -5.47
CA THR A 184 -12.53 23.09 -5.41
C THR A 184 -12.04 22.00 -6.35
N GLY A 185 -11.72 22.33 -7.61
CA GLY A 185 -11.22 21.35 -8.57
C GLY A 185 -9.91 20.69 -8.13
N ILE A 186 -8.94 21.46 -7.61
CA ILE A 186 -7.70 20.92 -7.05
C ILE A 186 -7.98 19.97 -5.88
N ASN A 187 -8.83 20.39 -4.93
CA ASN A 187 -9.18 19.57 -3.77
C ASN A 187 -9.93 18.29 -4.15
N ASN A 188 -10.83 18.33 -5.14
CA ASN A 188 -11.52 17.15 -5.65
C ASN A 188 -10.53 16.16 -6.24
N MET A 189 -9.56 16.62 -7.04
CA MET A 189 -8.52 15.76 -7.60
C MET A 189 -7.63 15.14 -6.51
N ILE A 190 -7.27 15.91 -5.47
CA ILE A 190 -6.55 15.37 -4.30
C ILE A 190 -7.40 14.29 -3.60
N ALA A 191 -8.71 14.52 -3.43
CA ALA A 191 -9.61 13.55 -2.80
C ALA A 191 -9.77 12.26 -3.63
N ILE A 192 -9.80 12.36 -4.96
CA ILE A 192 -9.82 11.19 -5.86
C ILE A 192 -8.57 10.31 -5.63
N LEU A 193 -7.39 10.93 -5.51
CA LEU A 193 -6.13 10.23 -5.28
C LEU A 193 -5.97 9.72 -3.85
N GLY A 194 -6.58 10.40 -2.87
CA GLY A 194 -6.55 10.01 -1.46
C GLY A 194 -7.42 8.80 -1.12
N ASN A 195 -8.29 8.35 -2.03
CA ASN A 195 -9.05 7.12 -1.81
C ASN A 195 -8.14 5.89 -2.04
N PRO A 196 -8.11 4.91 -1.13
CA PRO A 196 -7.37 3.68 -1.37
C PRO A 196 -7.90 2.95 -2.61
N VAL A 197 -7.02 2.32 -3.38
CA VAL A 197 -7.43 1.37 -4.42
C VAL A 197 -7.60 0.02 -3.71
N GLU A 198 -8.83 -0.47 -3.57
CA GLU A 198 -9.11 -1.70 -2.81
C GLU A 198 -8.47 -2.97 -3.42
N GLU A 199 -8.10 -2.93 -4.70
CA GLU A 199 -7.42 -4.02 -5.39
C GLU A 199 -6.38 -3.46 -6.36
N GLU A 200 -5.14 -3.96 -6.36
CA GLU A 200 -4.06 -3.50 -7.25
C GLU A 200 -4.25 -4.00 -8.69
N ARG A 201 -5.29 -3.49 -9.36
CA ARG A 201 -5.57 -3.77 -10.78
C ARG A 201 -5.38 -2.50 -11.59
N VAL A 202 -4.57 -2.59 -12.64
CA VAL A 202 -4.34 -1.51 -13.62
C VAL A 202 -5.64 -0.81 -14.06
N ILE A 203 -6.72 -1.56 -14.29
CA ILE A 203 -8.01 -0.99 -14.70
C ILE A 203 -8.59 0.01 -13.69
N LEU A 204 -8.34 -0.17 -12.39
CA LEU A 204 -8.83 0.74 -11.35
C LEU A 204 -8.03 2.05 -11.34
N TYR A 205 -6.73 2.00 -11.64
CA TYR A 205 -5.91 3.19 -11.85
C TYR A 205 -6.32 3.95 -13.10
N VAL A 206 -6.57 3.23 -14.22
CA VAL A 206 -7.07 3.84 -15.46
C VAL A 206 -8.42 4.54 -15.21
N ALA A 207 -9.33 3.90 -14.49
CA ALA A 207 -10.61 4.50 -14.11
C ALA A 207 -10.43 5.75 -13.25
N ARG A 208 -9.48 5.74 -12.31
CA ARG A 208 -9.10 6.91 -11.50
C ARG A 208 -8.51 8.04 -12.36
N GLY A 209 -7.65 7.71 -13.33
CA GLY A 209 -7.14 8.67 -14.32
C GLY A 209 -8.27 9.34 -15.10
N GLN A 210 -9.30 8.58 -15.50
CA GLN A 210 -10.49 9.13 -16.16
C GLN A 210 -11.28 10.08 -15.24
N GLN A 211 -11.45 9.74 -13.96
CA GLN A 211 -12.09 10.63 -12.98
C GLN A 211 -11.32 11.94 -12.81
N LEU A 212 -9.99 11.87 -12.69
CA LEU A 212 -9.13 13.05 -12.62
C LEU A 212 -9.24 13.90 -13.90
N MET A 213 -9.32 13.27 -15.07
CA MET A 213 -9.48 13.97 -16.34
C MET A 213 -10.83 14.70 -16.43
N GLU A 214 -11.91 14.14 -15.88
CA GLU A 214 -13.20 14.84 -15.79
C GLU A 214 -13.14 16.04 -14.85
N GLU A 215 -12.54 15.90 -13.66
CA GLU A 215 -12.33 17.04 -12.75
C GLU A 215 -11.43 18.12 -13.37
N PHE A 216 -10.37 17.71 -14.09
CA PHE A 216 -9.51 18.63 -14.82
C PHE A 216 -10.29 19.43 -15.88
N LYS A 217 -11.15 18.75 -16.66
CA LYS A 217 -12.02 19.42 -17.65
C LYS A 217 -12.98 20.41 -16.98
N LEU A 218 -13.56 20.05 -15.83
CA LEU A 218 -14.43 20.93 -15.05
C LEU A 218 -13.68 22.16 -14.54
N LEU A 219 -12.46 22.00 -14.01
CA LEU A 219 -11.60 23.09 -13.58
C LEU A 219 -11.33 24.08 -14.72
N VAL A 220 -10.98 23.56 -15.91
CA VAL A 220 -10.73 24.40 -17.09
C VAL A 220 -12.02 25.09 -17.56
N ALA A 221 -13.14 24.37 -17.61
CA ALA A 221 -14.42 24.90 -18.08
C ALA A 221 -15.00 25.99 -17.17
N ASN A 222 -14.77 25.89 -15.86
CA ASN A 222 -15.28 26.82 -14.86
C ASN A 222 -14.27 27.92 -14.46
N CYS A 223 -13.16 28.06 -15.18
CA CYS A 223 -12.15 29.07 -14.88
C CYS A 223 -12.69 30.48 -15.15
N THR A 224 -12.84 31.29 -14.10
CA THR A 224 -13.25 32.71 -14.19
C THR A 224 -12.08 33.68 -14.04
N MET A 225 -10.88 33.16 -13.79
CA MET A 225 -9.66 33.96 -13.66
C MET A 225 -9.30 34.63 -15.00
N THR A 226 -8.72 35.82 -14.93
CA THR A 226 -8.28 36.58 -16.11
C THR A 226 -6.89 37.20 -15.91
N GLY A 227 -6.25 37.60 -17.02
CA GLY A 227 -4.92 38.23 -17.01
C GLY A 227 -3.81 37.28 -16.55
N GLU A 228 -2.75 37.85 -15.96
CA GLU A 228 -1.56 37.09 -15.58
C GLU A 228 -1.86 35.94 -14.60
N ALA A 229 -2.84 36.10 -13.69
CA ALA A 229 -3.22 35.01 -12.78
C ALA A 229 -3.74 33.78 -13.55
N HIS A 230 -4.52 34.00 -14.62
CA HIS A 230 -5.00 32.93 -15.50
C HIS A 230 -3.85 32.27 -16.26
N ASP A 231 -2.94 33.07 -16.82
CA ASP A 231 -1.78 32.55 -17.56
C ASP A 231 -0.87 31.70 -16.65
N GLN A 232 -0.69 32.12 -15.41
CA GLN A 232 0.07 31.38 -14.40
C GLN A 232 -0.64 30.09 -13.99
N LEU A 233 -1.97 30.09 -13.85
CA LEU A 233 -2.73 28.86 -13.62
C LEU A 233 -2.55 27.91 -14.81
N HIS A 234 -2.62 28.40 -16.05
CA HIS A 234 -2.41 27.58 -17.24
C HIS A 234 -1.02 26.94 -17.26
N ASN A 235 0.02 27.71 -16.94
CA ASN A 235 1.39 27.20 -16.82
C ASN A 235 1.52 26.11 -15.75
N TYR A 236 0.75 26.21 -14.67
CA TYR A 236 0.71 25.20 -13.61
C TYR A 236 -0.11 23.97 -14.02
N ILE A 237 -1.29 24.09 -14.60
CA ILE A 237 -2.14 22.93 -14.89
C ILE A 237 -1.77 22.18 -16.19
N SER A 238 -0.97 22.77 -17.09
CA SER A 238 -0.61 22.11 -18.35
C SER A 238 0.15 20.78 -18.13
N PRO A 239 1.20 20.70 -17.29
CA PRO A 239 1.86 19.43 -16.99
C PRO A 239 0.93 18.43 -16.27
N LEU A 240 0.00 18.92 -15.44
CA LEU A 240 -0.97 18.07 -14.76
C LEU A 240 -1.82 17.27 -15.75
N LYS A 241 -2.23 17.88 -16.88
CA LYS A 241 -2.98 17.18 -17.92
C LYS A 241 -2.22 15.97 -18.47
N GLU A 242 -0.93 16.15 -18.77
CA GLU A 242 -0.07 15.09 -19.32
C GLU A 242 0.10 13.96 -18.30
N LYS A 243 0.31 14.28 -17.02
CA LYS A 243 0.37 13.27 -15.94
C LYS A 243 -0.93 12.48 -15.80
N ILE A 244 -2.08 13.14 -15.89
CA ILE A 244 -3.39 12.47 -15.86
C ILE A 244 -3.57 11.56 -17.09
N GLU A 245 -3.11 12.00 -18.27
CA GLU A 245 -3.10 11.15 -19.48
C GLU A 245 -2.18 9.93 -19.31
N LEU A 246 -1.01 10.07 -18.67
CA LEU A 246 -0.14 8.95 -18.34
C LEU A 246 -0.84 7.94 -17.42
N LEU A 247 -1.50 8.40 -16.34
CA LEU A 247 -2.24 7.52 -15.45
C LEU A 247 -3.41 6.83 -16.17
N SER A 248 -4.06 7.53 -17.09
CA SER A 248 -5.18 6.98 -17.87
C SER A 248 -4.74 5.90 -18.86
N ASN A 249 -3.44 5.77 -19.14
CA ASN A 249 -2.87 4.84 -20.11
C ASN A 249 -1.75 3.95 -19.53
N CYS A 250 -1.60 3.89 -18.21
CA CYS A 250 -0.57 3.06 -17.57
C CYS A 250 -0.83 1.56 -17.83
N GLU A 251 0.24 0.78 -17.98
CA GLU A 251 0.17 -0.64 -18.39
C GLU A 251 0.44 -1.62 -17.24
N ASP A 252 1.13 -1.18 -16.20
CA ASP A 252 1.47 -1.96 -15.01
C ASP A 252 1.19 -1.18 -13.72
N THR A 253 0.95 -1.91 -12.63
CA THR A 253 0.52 -1.35 -11.33
C THR A 253 1.56 -0.38 -10.77
N THR A 254 2.85 -0.74 -10.83
CA THR A 254 3.94 0.11 -10.35
C THR A 254 3.95 1.48 -11.06
N ALA A 255 3.91 1.51 -12.39
CA ALA A 255 3.85 2.76 -13.13
C ALA A 255 2.59 3.57 -12.79
N CYS A 256 1.43 2.90 -12.66
CA CYS A 256 0.17 3.55 -12.27
C CYS A 256 0.24 4.19 -10.87
N ASP A 257 0.81 3.49 -9.89
CA ASP A 257 0.94 3.98 -8.52
C ASP A 257 1.89 5.16 -8.43
N LEU A 258 3.08 5.03 -9.02
CA LEU A 258 4.06 6.10 -9.03
C LEU A 258 3.53 7.34 -9.76
N THR A 259 2.81 7.16 -10.87
CA THR A 259 2.13 8.27 -11.57
C THR A 259 1.05 8.91 -10.69
N SER A 260 0.27 8.10 -9.95
CA SER A 260 -0.74 8.61 -9.01
C SER A 260 -0.11 9.44 -7.89
N LEU A 261 1.01 8.98 -7.32
CA LEU A 261 1.80 9.70 -6.33
C LEU A 261 2.39 11.00 -6.90
N ASP A 262 2.89 10.95 -8.14
CA ASP A 262 3.42 12.12 -8.83
C ASP A 262 2.35 13.20 -9.02
N ILE A 263 1.15 12.81 -9.46
CA ILE A 263 0.00 13.73 -9.58
C ILE A 263 -0.37 14.30 -8.21
N LEU A 264 -0.42 13.46 -7.16
CA LEU A 264 -0.78 13.91 -5.82
C LEU A 264 0.23 14.94 -5.29
N ARG A 265 1.53 14.67 -5.45
CA ARG A 265 2.60 15.62 -5.10
C ARG A 265 2.44 16.92 -5.90
N PHE A 266 2.23 16.80 -7.22
CA PHE A 266 2.03 17.95 -8.10
C PHE A 266 0.88 18.84 -7.61
N LEU A 267 -0.29 18.25 -7.32
CA LEU A 267 -1.48 18.96 -6.83
C LEU A 267 -1.23 19.63 -5.47
N ASN A 268 -0.47 19.00 -4.58
CA ASN A 268 -0.12 19.60 -3.28
C ASN A 268 0.80 20.84 -3.44
N ASP A 269 1.66 20.85 -4.47
CA ASP A 269 2.51 22.00 -4.80
C ASP A 269 1.72 23.25 -5.25
N PHE A 270 0.42 23.12 -5.58
CA PHE A 270 -0.45 24.24 -5.94
C PHE A 270 -0.40 25.38 -4.91
N ASN A 271 -0.41 25.01 -3.63
CA ASN A 271 -0.43 25.96 -2.50
C ASN A 271 0.86 26.76 -2.36
N ASN A 272 1.94 26.40 -3.07
CA ASN A 272 3.16 27.21 -3.12
C ASN A 272 3.01 28.43 -4.04
N TYR A 273 2.10 28.37 -5.01
CA TYR A 273 1.92 29.41 -6.03
C TYR A 273 0.57 30.11 -5.96
N PHE A 274 -0.47 29.46 -5.46
CA PHE A 274 -1.84 29.96 -5.42
C PHE A 274 -2.42 29.92 -4.01
N GLU A 275 -3.34 30.84 -3.73
CA GLU A 275 -4.22 30.83 -2.56
C GLU A 275 -5.65 31.25 -2.96
N GLY A 276 -6.64 30.87 -2.16
CA GLY A 276 -8.02 31.33 -2.37
C GLY A 276 -8.22 32.79 -1.95
N GLU A 277 -9.28 33.42 -2.44
CA GLU A 277 -9.71 34.73 -1.95
C GLU A 277 -9.94 34.68 -0.43
N LYS A 278 -9.29 35.58 0.30
CA LYS A 278 -9.55 35.76 1.73
C LYS A 278 -10.88 36.48 1.86
N ASN A 279 -11.87 35.83 2.48
CA ASN A 279 -13.14 36.47 2.83
C ASN A 279 -12.84 37.72 3.68
N SER A 280 -13.10 38.89 3.10
CA SER A 280 -12.99 40.20 3.74
C SER A 280 -14.22 40.53 4.57
#